data_AF-A0A9D4KLH4-F1
#
_entry.id   AF-A0A9D4KLH4-F1
#
_cell.length_a   1.000
_cell.length_b   1.000
_cell.length_c   1.000
_cell.angle_alpha   90.00
_cell.angle_beta   90.00
_cell.angle_gamma   90.00
#
_symmetry.space_group_name_H-M   'P 1'
#
loop_
_entity.id
_entity.type
_entity.pdbx_description
1 polymer ?
#
loop_
_entity_poly.entity_id
_entity_poly.type
_entity_poly.pdbx_seq_one_letter_code
_entity_poly.pdbx_strand_id
1 'polypeptide(L)' 'MLEKSDRLLRFKNVNGKNVSVVREVYRRDDIPCQSTLCIGDCTNTSAKTG' A
#
# COMPACT_ATOMS: atom_id res chain seq x y z
N MET A 1 0.46 8.99 14.34
CA MET A 1 -0.40 7.80 14.53
C MET A 1 -0.97 7.46 13.16
N LEU A 2 -0.75 6.24 12.64
CA LEU A 2 -1.27 5.86 11.32
C LEU A 2 -2.79 5.69 11.40
N GLU A 3 -3.53 6.26 10.45
CA GLU A 3 -4.97 6.05 10.35
C GLU A 3 -5.22 4.59 9.94
N LYS A 4 -5.94 3.84 10.78
CA LYS A 4 -6.25 2.42 10.60
C LYS A 4 -7.71 2.26 10.19
N SER A 5 -7.97 1.43 9.18
CA SER A 5 -9.31 1.02 8.77
C SER A 5 -9.34 -0.49 8.48
N ASP A 6 -10.53 -1.09 8.55
CA ASP A 6 -10.73 -2.49 8.16
C ASP A 6 -11.30 -2.58 6.76
N ARG A 7 -10.78 -3.52 5.95
CA ARG A 7 -11.27 -3.77 4.59
C ARG A 7 -11.71 -5.22 4.42
N LEU A 8 -12.97 -5.39 4.04
CA LEU A 8 -13.52 -6.67 3.63
C LEU A 8 -13.13 -6.98 2.18
N LEU A 9 -12.55 -8.16 1.95
CA LEU A 9 -12.27 -8.70 0.64
C LEU A 9 -13.07 -9.99 0.41
N ARG A 10 -13.65 -10.12 -0.77
CA ARG A 10 -14.39 -11.30 -1.22
C ARG A 10 -13.76 -11.79 -2.52
N PHE A 11 -13.31 -13.04 -2.55
CA PHE A 11 -12.71 -13.64 -3.74
C PHE A 11 -12.91 -15.15 -3.77
N LYS A 12 -12.67 -15.77 -4.94
CA LYS A 12 -12.58 -17.23 -5.07
C LYS A 12 -11.15 -17.68 -4.82
N ASN A 13 -10.98 -18.67 -3.94
CA ASN A 13 -9.68 -19.29 -3.73
C ASN A 13 -9.31 -20.21 -4.91
N VAL A 14 -8.11 -20.79 -4.86
CA VAL A 14 -7.58 -21.70 -5.89
C VAL A 14 -8.44 -22.95 -6.13
N ASN A 15 -9.24 -23.34 -5.14
CA ASN A 15 -10.18 -24.47 -5.23
C ASN A 15 -11.57 -24.04 -5.71
N GLY A 16 -11.74 -22.79 -6.17
CA GLY A 16 -13.02 -22.25 -6.65
C GLY A 16 -14.03 -21.90 -5.56
N LYS A 17 -13.68 -22.05 -4.27
CA LYS A 17 -14.57 -21.72 -3.15
C LYS A 17 -14.58 -20.21 -2.89
N ASN A 18 -15.77 -19.66 -2.66
CA ASN A 18 -15.92 -18.26 -2.23
C ASN A 18 -15.40 -18.10 -0.80
N VAL A 19 -14.50 -17.14 -0.60
CA VAL A 19 -13.89 -16.81 0.69
C VAL A 19 -14.08 -15.31 0.97
N SER A 20 -14.30 -14.98 2.24
CA SER A 20 -14.34 -13.60 2.74
C SER A 20 -13.29 -13.44 3.83
N VAL A 21 -12.51 -12.37 3.76
CA VAL A 21 -11.48 -12.02 4.75
C VAL A 21 -11.55 -10.54 5.08
N VAL A 22 -11.38 -10.22 6.35
CA VAL A 22 -11.21 -8.84 6.84
C VAL A 22 -9.72 -8.66 7.13
N ARG A 23 -9.14 -7.58 6.62
CA ARG A 23 -7.77 -7.19 6.92
C ARG A 23 -7.69 -5.75 7.35
N GLU A 24 -6.76 -5.47 8.26
CA GLU A 24 -6.41 -4.11 8.64
C GLU A 24 -5.66 -3.43 7.49
N VAL A 25 -5.94 -2.15 7.27
CA VAL A 25 -5.31 -1.28 6.29
C VAL A 25 -4.87 0.01 6.96
N TYR A 26 -3.60 0.35 6.80
CA TYR A 26 -2.99 1.54 7.38
C TYR A 26 -2.75 2.57 6.29
N ARG A 27 -3.29 3.78 6.48
CA ARG A 27 -2.98 4.92 5.62
C ARG A 27 -1.67 5.55 6.09
N ARG A 28 -0.76 5.72 5.14
CA ARG A 28 0.56 6.32 5.32
C ARG A 28 0.62 7.60 4.51
N ASP A 29 0.96 8.70 5.15
CA ASP A 29 1.14 10.00 4.47
C ASP A 29 2.57 10.19 3.95
N ASP A 30 3.49 9.29 4.34
CA ASP A 30 4.93 9.33 4.04
C ASP A 30 5.33 8.43 2.85
N ILE A 31 4.41 8.13 1.93
CA ILE A 31 4.71 7.30 0.76
C ILE A 31 5.43 8.15 -0.31
N PRO A 32 6.67 7.84 -0.69
CA PRO A 32 7.39 8.62 -1.70
C PRO A 32 6.76 8.43 -3.07
N CYS A 33 6.67 9.52 -3.85
CA CYS A 33 6.09 9.48 -5.19
C CYS A 33 7.03 8.87 -6.25
N GLN A 34 8.30 8.65 -5.92
CA GLN A 34 9.32 8.04 -6.79
C GLN A 34 9.60 8.80 -8.09
N SER A 35 9.27 10.10 -8.15
CA SER A 35 9.56 10.97 -9.28
C SER A 35 10.78 11.84 -9.03
N THR A 36 11.70 11.90 -10.01
CA THR A 36 12.82 12.85 -10.01
C THR A 36 12.38 14.30 -10.18
N LEU A 37 11.14 14.51 -10.62
CA LEU A 37 10.51 15.82 -10.75
C LEU A 37 9.67 16.20 -9.52
N CYS A 38 9.73 15.44 -8.40
CA CYS A 38 9.02 15.84 -7.17
C CYS A 38 9.55 17.19 -6.70
N ILE A 39 8.66 18.18 -6.64
CA ILE A 39 8.93 19.53 -6.12
C ILE A 39 8.64 19.65 -4.61
N GLY A 40 8.06 18.62 -3.99
CA GLY A 40 7.86 18.54 -2.54
C GLY A 40 9.03 17.85 -1.85
N ASP A 41 9.08 17.92 -0.51
CA ASP A 41 10.08 17.25 0.33
C ASP A 41 9.81 15.73 0.43
N CYS A 42 9.72 15.07 -0.73
CA CYS A 42 9.66 13.63 -0.87
C CYS A 42 11.04 13.03 -0.54
N THR A 43 11.19 12.22 0.50
CA THR A 43 12.38 11.35 0.66
C THR A 43 12.37 10.25 -0.41
N ASN A 44 12.77 10.59 -1.62
CA ASN A 44 13.03 9.65 -2.70
C ASN A 44 14.43 9.05 -2.44
N THR A 45 14.50 7.86 -1.83
CA THR A 45 15.75 7.11 -1.71
C THR A 45 16.21 6.66 -3.10
N SER A 46 16.96 7.53 -3.79
CA SER A 46 17.68 7.20 -5.02
C SER A 46 18.87 6.30 -4.67
N ALA A 47 18.62 5.02 -4.42
CA ALA A 47 19.66 4.00 -4.30
C ALA A 47 19.27 2.76 -5.12
N LYS A 48 19.34 2.92 -6.45
CA LYS A 48 19.64 1.82 -7.37
C LYS A 48 20.73 2.29 -8.32
N THR A 49 21.97 2.33 -7.84
CA THR A 49 23.14 2.09 -8.70
C THR A 49 23.15 0.61 -9.02
N GLY A 50 22.75 0.27 -10.23
CA GLY A 50 23.12 -0.96 -10.91
C GLY A 50 24.19 -0.65 -11.95
#